data_AF-A0A7C3QNZ1-F1
#
_entry.id   AF-A0A7C3QNZ1-F1
#
_cell.length_a   1.000
_cell.length_b   1.000
_cell.length_c   1.000
_cell.angle_alpha   90.00
_cell.angle_beta   90.00
_cell.angle_gamma   90.00
#
_symmetry.space_group_name_H-M   'P 1'
#
loop_
_entity.id
_entity.type
_entity.pdbx_description
1 polymer ?
#
loop_
_entity_poly.entity_id
_entity_poly.type
_entity_poly.pdbx_seq_one_letter_code
_entity_poly.pdbx_strand_id
1 'polypeptide(L)'
;IAVAGKTGTAEYCDDVARKANKCQFGAWPTHAWTLAYAPYDDPEIIVVAFAYNGGEGGTVAAPVVARVIQAYFELKSIDLAGQNAASGG
;
A
#
# COMPACT_ATOMS: atom_id res chain seq x y z
N ILE A 1 6.33 4.36 -13.91
CA ILE A 1 6.62 2.92 -13.73
C ILE A 1 5.29 2.19 -13.80
N ALA A 2 5.15 1.17 -14.64
CA ALA A 2 3.92 0.40 -14.71
C ALA A 2 3.73 -0.40 -13.42
N VAL A 3 2.55 -0.32 -12.81
CA VAL A 3 2.22 -0.96 -11.54
C VAL A 3 0.97 -1.81 -11.74
N ALA A 4 0.97 -3.03 -11.20
CA ALA A 4 -0.25 -3.81 -11.04
C ALA A 4 -0.53 -4.04 -9.56
N GLY A 5 -1.81 -4.05 -9.22
CA GLY A 5 -2.23 -4.23 -7.84
C GLY A 5 -3.72 -4.46 -7.73
N LYS A 6 -4.14 -4.83 -6.52
CA LYS A 6 -5.53 -5.05 -6.18
C LYS A 6 -5.85 -4.44 -4.82
N THR A 7 -6.96 -3.71 -4.80
CA THR A 7 -7.56 -3.16 -3.59
C THR A 7 -8.45 -4.19 -2.91
N GLY A 8 -8.59 -4.08 -1.59
CA GLY A 8 -9.59 -4.79 -0.83
C GLY A 8 -10.17 -3.94 0.29
N THR A 9 -11.46 -4.18 0.53
CA THR A 9 -12.23 -3.58 1.61
C THR A 9 -12.95 -4.73 2.30
N ALA A 10 -12.79 -4.86 3.61
CA ALA A 10 -13.42 -5.93 4.38
C ALA A 10 -14.19 -5.34 5.55
N GLU A 11 -15.49 -5.60 5.59
CA GLU A 11 -16.29 -5.33 6.77
C GLU A 11 -15.82 -6.19 7.94
N TYR A 12 -15.89 -5.63 9.15
CA TYR A 12 -15.48 -6.35 10.35
C TYR A 12 -16.31 -5.97 11.57
N CYS A 13 -16.42 -6.92 12.50
CA CYS A 13 -16.94 -6.69 13.84
C CYS A 13 -16.15 -7.56 14.82
N ASP A 14 -15.05 -7.01 15.33
CA ASP A 14 -14.19 -7.66 16.32
C ASP A 14 -14.47 -7.14 17.74
N ASP A 15 -13.69 -7.61 18.73
CA ASP A 15 -13.84 -7.20 20.12
C ASP A 15 -13.62 -5.70 20.35
N VAL A 16 -12.76 -5.07 19.55
CA VAL A 16 -12.44 -3.65 19.67
C VAL A 16 -13.59 -2.81 19.11
N ALA A 17 -14.09 -3.13 17.92
CA ALA A 17 -15.24 -2.48 17.30
C ALA A 17 -16.51 -2.68 18.14
N ARG A 18 -16.71 -3.88 18.71
CA ARG A 18 -17.85 -4.16 19.58
C ARG A 18 -17.82 -3.34 20.86
N LYS A 19 -16.66 -3.26 21.54
CA LYS A 19 -16.48 -2.41 22.73
C LYS A 19 -16.68 -0.92 22.40
N ALA A 20 -16.39 -0.51 21.17
CA ALA A 20 -16.61 0.85 20.68
C ALA A 20 -18.04 1.10 20.14
N ASN A 21 -18.98 0.15 20.30
CA ASN A 21 -20.35 0.23 19.78
C ASN A 21 -20.44 0.49 18.26
N LYS A 22 -19.48 -0.02 17.47
CA LYS A 22 -19.45 0.14 16.00
C LYS A 22 -20.05 -1.03 15.22
N CYS A 23 -20.41 -2.12 15.90
CA CYS A 23 -20.93 -3.33 15.26
C CYS A 23 -22.44 -3.25 14.96
N GLN A 24 -22.83 -2.40 14.01
CA GLN A 24 -24.21 -2.35 13.51
C GLN A 24 -24.36 -3.18 12.24
N PHE A 25 -25.22 -4.20 12.27
CA PHE A 25 -25.48 -5.04 11.09
C PHE A 25 -25.95 -4.19 9.90
N GLY A 26 -25.35 -4.42 8.72
CA GLY A 26 -25.59 -3.64 7.51
C GLY A 26 -24.85 -2.29 7.47
N ALA A 27 -24.09 -1.94 8.52
CA ALA A 27 -23.28 -0.72 8.61
C ALA A 27 -21.98 -1.00 9.38
N TRP A 28 -21.36 -2.16 9.16
CA TRP A 28 -20.11 -2.51 9.81
C TRP A 28 -18.97 -1.61 9.31
N PRO A 29 -18.01 -1.24 10.19
CA PRO A 29 -16.82 -0.55 9.76
C PRO A 29 -15.99 -1.45 8.85
N THR A 30 -15.07 -0.85 8.10
CA THR A 30 -14.24 -1.57 7.13
C THR A 30 -12.76 -1.40 7.40
N HIS A 31 -12.01 -2.47 7.14
CA HIS A 31 -10.57 -2.41 6.93
C HIS A 31 -10.28 -2.03 5.48
N ALA A 32 -9.19 -1.29 5.28
CA ALA A 32 -8.67 -0.98 3.96
C ALA A 32 -7.36 -1.75 3.75
N TRP A 33 -7.23 -2.42 2.61
CA TRP A 33 -5.92 -2.89 2.18
C TRP A 33 -5.69 -2.73 0.68
N THR A 34 -4.43 -2.69 0.29
CA THR A 34 -4.01 -2.77 -1.11
C THR A 34 -2.69 -3.50 -1.18
N LEU A 35 -2.60 -4.42 -2.15
CA LEU A 35 -1.36 -5.05 -2.56
C LEU A 35 -1.04 -4.55 -3.96
N ALA A 36 0.21 -4.17 -4.21
CA ALA A 36 0.71 -3.90 -5.56
C ALA A 36 2.17 -4.32 -5.71
N TYR A 37 2.58 -4.53 -6.94
CA TYR A 37 3.97 -4.81 -7.31
C TYR A 37 4.40 -3.96 -8.51
N ALA A 38 5.70 -3.73 -8.62
CA ALA A 38 6.28 -2.92 -9.68
C ALA A 38 7.77 -3.25 -9.95
N PRO A 39 8.25 -3.04 -11.19
CA PRO A 39 7.49 -2.82 -12.42
C PRO A 39 6.55 -3.99 -12.78
N TYR A 40 5.60 -3.77 -13.68
CA TYR A 40 4.63 -4.82 -14.07
C TYR A 40 5.28 -6.04 -14.75
N ASP A 41 6.18 -5.81 -15.70
CA ASP A 41 6.75 -6.87 -16.54
C ASP A 41 7.93 -7.61 -15.87
N ASP A 42 8.73 -6.92 -15.06
CA ASP A 42 9.88 -7.50 -14.33
C ASP A 42 9.87 -7.02 -12.85
N PRO A 43 9.03 -7.61 -11.98
CA PRO A 43 8.79 -7.07 -10.64
C PRO A 43 10.01 -7.06 -9.73
N GLU A 44 10.30 -5.92 -9.12
CA GLU A 44 11.41 -5.74 -8.18
C GLU A 44 10.95 -5.57 -6.73
N ILE A 45 9.74 -5.04 -6.52
CA ILE A 45 9.15 -4.80 -5.20
C ILE A 45 7.67 -5.18 -5.17
N ILE A 46 7.24 -5.77 -4.05
CA ILE A 46 5.83 -5.99 -3.68
C ILE A 46 5.56 -5.22 -2.40
N VAL A 47 4.44 -4.49 -2.35
CA VAL A 47 4.03 -3.70 -1.19
C VAL A 47 2.59 -4.06 -0.82
N VAL A 48 2.37 -4.26 0.48
CA VAL A 48 1.02 -4.38 1.06
C VAL A 48 0.85 -3.29 2.11
N ALA A 49 -0.19 -2.48 1.97
CA ALA A 49 -0.65 -1.58 3.02
C ALA A 49 -1.98 -2.12 3.59
N PHE A 50 -2.06 -2.19 4.92
CA PHE A 50 -3.27 -2.54 5.65
C PHE A 50 -3.55 -1.46 6.70
N ALA A 51 -4.78 -0.94 6.71
CA ALA A 51 -5.26 0.03 7.68
C ALA A 51 -6.48 -0.54 8.41
N TYR A 52 -6.30 -0.83 9.70
CA TYR A 52 -7.38 -1.20 10.61
C TYR A 52 -8.36 -0.04 10.75
N ASN A 53 -9.67 -0.33 10.70
CA ASN A 53 -10.73 0.69 10.63
C ASN A 53 -10.44 1.79 9.56
N GLY A 54 -9.83 1.39 8.44
CA GLY A 54 -9.26 2.28 7.45
C GLY A 54 -10.23 2.71 6.35
N GLY A 55 -11.48 2.24 6.33
CA GLY A 55 -12.40 2.55 5.25
C GLY A 55 -12.11 1.72 3.99
N GLU A 56 -12.12 2.35 2.82
CA GLU A 56 -11.97 1.65 1.55
C GLU A 56 -10.50 1.48 1.13
N GLY A 57 -10.17 0.29 0.63
CA GLY A 57 -8.83 -0.02 0.12
C GLY A 57 -8.34 0.95 -0.95
N GLY A 58 -9.22 1.35 -1.87
CA GLY A 58 -8.86 2.23 -2.98
C GLY A 58 -8.59 3.69 -2.58
N THR A 59 -9.23 4.18 -1.52
CA THR A 59 -9.10 5.59 -1.10
C THR A 59 -8.04 5.79 -0.03
N VAL A 60 -7.82 4.79 0.84
CA VAL A 60 -6.88 4.90 1.95
C VAL A 60 -5.60 4.09 1.73
N ALA A 61 -5.72 2.80 1.42
CA ALA A 61 -4.54 1.93 1.33
C ALA A 61 -3.79 2.09 -0.01
N ALA A 62 -4.49 2.29 -1.13
CA ALA A 62 -3.85 2.40 -2.45
C ALA A 62 -2.91 3.61 -2.56
N PRO A 63 -3.24 4.82 -2.07
CA PRO A 63 -2.31 5.94 -2.06
C PRO A 63 -1.05 5.68 -1.21
N VAL A 64 -1.16 4.91 -0.12
CA VAL A 64 0.00 4.53 0.71
C VAL A 64 0.94 3.64 -0.10
N VAL A 65 0.39 2.59 -0.74
CA VAL A 65 1.16 1.69 -1.61
C VAL A 65 1.84 2.46 -2.74
N ALA A 66 1.13 3.37 -3.40
CA ALA A 66 1.67 4.18 -4.49
C ALA A 66 2.87 5.03 -4.05
N ARG A 67 2.79 5.70 -2.88
CA ARG A 67 3.89 6.51 -2.35
C ARG A 67 5.11 5.68 -2.00
N VAL A 68 4.93 4.48 -1.43
CA VAL A 68 6.04 3.58 -1.10
C VAL A 68 6.75 3.09 -2.37
N ILE A 69 5.99 2.65 -3.37
CA ILE A 69 6.56 2.24 -4.66
C ILE A 69 7.30 3.40 -5.33
N GLN A 70 6.71 4.60 -5.33
CA GLN A 70 7.36 5.79 -5.87
C GLN A 70 8.69 6.08 -5.15
N ALA A 71 8.68 6.11 -3.82
CA ALA A 71 9.87 6.36 -3.02
C ALA A 71 10.96 5.30 -3.26
N TYR A 72 10.60 4.03 -3.41
CA TYR A 72 11.56 2.96 -3.72
C TYR A 72 12.35 3.26 -5.00
N PHE A 73 11.66 3.63 -6.09
CA PHE A 73 12.34 3.91 -7.36
C PHE A 73 13.06 5.26 -7.39
N GLU A 74 12.58 6.26 -6.64
CA GLU A 74 13.33 7.51 -6.43
C GLU A 74 14.68 7.24 -5.75
N LEU A 75 14.68 6.46 -4.66
CA LEU A 75 15.89 6.07 -3.95
C LEU A 75 16.82 5.22 -4.84
N LYS A 76 16.27 4.24 -5.56
CA LYS A 76 17.05 3.44 -6.51
C LYS A 76 17.74 4.30 -7.57
N SER A 77 17.05 5.32 -8.10
CA SER A 77 17.64 6.25 -9.06
C SER A 77 18.78 7.08 -8.47
N ILE A 78 18.65 7.49 -7.20
CA ILE A 78 19.69 8.25 -6.48
C ILE A 78 20.93 7.36 -6.27
N ASP A 79 20.74 6.11 -5.84
CA ASP A 79 21.84 5.17 -5.61
C ASP A 79 22.62 4.88 -6.89
N LEU A 80 21.92 4.66 -8.02
CA LEU A 80 22.55 4.45 -9.32
C LEU A 80 23.35 5.68 -9.79
N ALA A 81 22.84 6.88 -9.56
CA ALA A 81 23.56 8.11 -9.88
C ALA A 81 24.83 8.27 -9.03
N GLY A 82 24.77 7.95 -7.74
CA GLY A 82 25.92 7.98 -6.83
C GLY A 82 27.00 6.96 -7.20
N GLN A 83 26.60 5.75 -7.62
CA GLN A 83 27.55 4.72 -8.07
C GLN A 83 28.28 5.12 -9.35
N ASN A 84 27.55 5.67 -10.33
CA ASN A 84 28.14 6.13 -11.58
C ASN A 84 29.14 7.28 -11.37
N ALA A 85 28.87 8.18 -10.42
CA ALA A 85 29.80 9.25 -10.05
C ALA A 85 31.07 8.71 -9.36
N ALA A 86 30.98 7.61 -8.61
CA ALA A 86 32.10 7.00 -7.92
C ALA A 86 32.98 6.11 -8.83
N SER A 87 32.42 5.53 -9.88
CA SER A 87 33.15 4.65 -10.82
C SER A 87 33.83 5.37 -11.99
N GLY A 88 33.55 6.66 -12.19
CA GLY A 88 34.05 7.47 -13.30
C GLY A 88 35.23 8.40 -12.98
N GLY A 89 35.90 8.19 -11.83
CA GLY A 89 37.06 8.98 -11.38
C GLY A 89 38.37 8.21 -11.49
#